data_AF-A0A1L9X2X8-F1
#
_entry.id   AF-A0A1L9X2X8-F1
#
_cell.length_a   1.000
_cell.length_b   1.000
_cell.length_c   1.000
_cell.angle_alpha   90.00
_cell.angle_beta   90.00
_cell.angle_gamma   90.00
#
_symmetry.space_group_name_H-M   'P 1'
#
loop_
_entity.id
_entity.type
_entity.pdbx_description
1 polymer ?
#
loop_
_entity_poly.entity_id
_entity_poly.type
_entity_poly.pdbx_seq_one_letter_code
_entity_poly.pdbx_strand_id
1 'polypeptide(L)'
;MAPRKTSRSQVPIQPVPEKRGYEFCGPPGAFGIVFGLPLLVYTFAFLCNDISGCPAPSLLHPSTLTLEQLKEEVGWPKGGLADLYSTDVTLWVLGYYLLSLVLYVFLPGQEAAGTELACGGRLRYKFNAFPTAVLILSGLATCTYIYGSDFIVWTFLWDNYVQVLTANLLISTAIAVFVYAKSFTVPAPGQPNPELRQLAPGGHTGNVLYDFFIGRELNPRVRLPIPFVSEASRTIDIKSWCEMRPGLLGWIILNLSNIARQHRTYGYVTDSIILSTFFQAFYVLDGLYMEPALLTTMDIIMDGFGFMLSFGDMVWVPFIYNFQTRYLAVFPLELGLKGIVAVLAVTAAGYSIFRGANNQKNRFRTDPNDPRVKHLKFIQTSSGSKLLTSGWWGCARHINYLGDWLMSWSYCLPTGIAGYVVIQGVNPATGDLQRQVVQTPEVRGWGMVFTYFFMLYFGVLLIHRERRDEEKCKKKYGADWDRYTSLVRSRIVPGIY
;
A
#
# COMPACT_ATOMS: atom_id res chain seq x y z
N MET A 1 -15.18 14.17 -57.05
CA MET A 1 -14.35 13.89 -55.86
C MET A 1 -14.64 14.95 -54.81
N ALA A 2 -15.43 14.63 -53.79
CA ALA A 2 -15.64 15.53 -52.66
C ALA A 2 -14.36 15.58 -51.80
N PRO A 3 -13.93 16.75 -51.31
CA PRO A 3 -12.70 16.85 -50.53
C PRO A 3 -12.90 16.14 -49.20
N ARG A 4 -11.99 15.21 -48.87
CA ARG A 4 -11.86 14.64 -47.52
C ARG A 4 -11.72 15.81 -46.56
N LYS A 5 -12.75 16.06 -45.72
CA LYS A 5 -12.62 16.87 -44.52
C LYS A 5 -11.53 16.22 -43.67
N THR A 6 -10.32 16.76 -43.70
CA THR A 6 -9.34 16.57 -42.64
C THR A 6 -10.00 17.05 -41.36
N SER A 7 -10.47 16.13 -40.52
CA SER A 7 -10.89 16.45 -39.16
C SER A 7 -9.66 17.01 -38.45
N ARG A 8 -9.54 18.34 -38.35
CA ARG A 8 -8.62 18.94 -37.37
C ARG A 8 -8.98 18.31 -36.03
N SER A 9 -8.07 17.55 -35.43
CA SER A 9 -8.26 17.10 -34.05
C SER A 9 -8.43 18.36 -33.22
N GLN A 10 -9.66 18.64 -32.78
CA GLN A 10 -9.91 19.80 -31.93
C GLN A 10 -9.06 19.61 -30.67
N VAL A 11 -8.19 20.59 -30.40
CA VAL A 11 -7.40 20.60 -29.17
C VAL A 11 -8.40 20.60 -28.01
N PRO A 12 -8.29 19.66 -27.06
CA PRO A 12 -9.17 19.60 -25.89
C PRO A 12 -9.19 20.93 -25.15
N ILE A 13 -10.35 21.34 -24.67
CA ILE A 13 -10.51 22.55 -23.86
C ILE A 13 -10.61 22.13 -22.41
N GLN A 14 -10.00 22.91 -21.53
CA GLN A 14 -10.04 22.61 -20.11
C GLN A 14 -11.45 22.79 -19.53
N PRO A 15 -12.02 21.77 -18.87
CA PRO A 15 -13.34 21.87 -18.25
C PRO A 15 -13.26 22.66 -16.94
N VAL A 16 -14.42 23.11 -16.46
CA VAL A 16 -14.55 23.61 -15.08
C VAL A 16 -14.42 22.39 -14.14
N PRO A 17 -13.44 22.37 -13.22
CA PRO A 17 -13.27 21.25 -12.30
C PRO A 17 -14.51 21.05 -11.42
N GLU A 18 -14.99 19.80 -11.32
CA GLU A 18 -16.08 19.44 -10.41
C GLU A 18 -15.63 19.70 -8.96
N LYS A 19 -16.35 20.55 -8.23
CA LYS A 19 -16.04 20.79 -6.81
C LYS A 19 -16.59 19.64 -5.96
N ARG A 20 -15.70 18.90 -5.33
CA ARG A 20 -16.04 17.94 -4.26
C ARG A 20 -15.75 18.54 -2.88
N GLY A 21 -16.58 18.17 -1.90
CA GLY A 21 -16.35 18.55 -0.50
C GLY A 21 -15.10 17.91 0.08
N TYR A 22 -14.74 18.32 1.30
CA TYR A 22 -13.62 17.74 2.03
C TYR A 22 -13.85 16.24 2.31
N GLU A 23 -12.83 15.43 2.05
CA GLU A 23 -12.69 14.04 2.50
C GLU A 23 -11.68 14.01 3.66
N PHE A 24 -11.47 12.85 4.29
CA PHE A 24 -10.47 12.67 5.35
C PHE A 24 -10.57 13.70 6.51
N CYS A 25 -11.79 14.03 6.94
CA CYS A 25 -12.03 15.05 7.98
C CYS A 25 -11.50 16.46 7.64
N GLY A 26 -11.27 16.76 6.36
CA GLY A 26 -10.85 18.09 5.90
C GLY A 26 -9.47 18.53 6.40
N PRO A 27 -9.24 19.84 6.60
CA PRO A 27 -7.93 20.36 6.97
C PRO A 27 -7.34 19.77 8.26
N PRO A 28 -8.10 19.52 9.35
CA PRO A 28 -7.56 18.86 10.54
C PRO A 28 -7.07 17.44 10.28
N GLY A 29 -7.80 16.66 9.48
CA GLY A 29 -7.35 15.31 9.12
C GLY A 29 -6.17 15.32 8.16
N ALA A 30 -6.13 16.25 7.20
CA ALA A 30 -4.96 16.49 6.37
C ALA A 30 -3.71 16.83 7.21
N PHE A 31 -3.85 17.69 8.23
CA PHE A 31 -2.77 17.98 9.18
C PHE A 31 -2.29 16.71 9.91
N GLY A 32 -3.24 15.95 10.46
CA GLY A 32 -2.94 14.69 11.15
C GLY A 32 -2.23 13.67 10.24
N ILE A 33 -2.58 13.61 8.96
CA ILE A 33 -1.93 12.70 8.02
C ILE A 33 -0.55 13.19 7.61
N VAL A 34 -0.41 14.47 7.26
CA VAL A 34 0.87 15.04 6.77
C VAL A 34 1.95 15.03 7.84
N PHE A 35 1.60 15.31 9.10
CA PHE A 35 2.59 15.40 10.18
C PHE A 35 2.55 14.22 11.16
N GLY A 36 1.37 13.63 11.40
CA GLY A 36 1.21 12.56 12.38
C GLY A 36 1.59 11.17 11.84
N LEU A 37 1.27 10.84 10.59
CA LEU A 37 1.63 9.51 10.06
C LEU A 37 3.14 9.31 9.89
N PRO A 38 3.95 10.28 9.41
CA PRO A 38 5.40 10.13 9.41
C PRO A 38 5.96 9.82 10.80
N LEU A 39 5.47 10.52 11.83
CA LEU A 39 5.87 10.26 13.23
C LEU A 39 5.47 8.84 13.66
N LEU A 40 4.27 8.40 13.31
CA LEU A 40 3.79 7.04 13.62
C LEU A 40 4.69 5.96 13.01
N VAL A 41 5.19 6.13 11.78
CA VAL A 41 6.10 5.15 11.16
C VAL A 41 7.42 5.06 11.93
N TYR A 42 7.97 6.19 12.40
CA TYR A 42 9.15 6.17 13.29
C TYR A 42 8.83 5.54 14.65
N THR A 43 7.64 5.80 15.21
CA THR A 43 7.19 5.14 16.45
C THR A 43 7.23 3.63 16.30
N PHE A 44 6.80 3.08 15.15
CA PHE A 44 6.90 1.64 14.88
C PHE A 44 8.36 1.18 14.83
N ALA A 45 9.21 1.91 14.12
CA ALA A 45 10.63 1.55 13.96
C ALA A 45 11.42 1.59 15.29
N PHE A 46 11.10 2.51 16.20
CA PHE A 46 11.81 2.69 17.46
C PHE A 46 11.17 1.94 18.63
N LEU A 47 9.85 1.95 18.79
CA LEU A 47 9.21 1.38 19.98
C LEU A 47 9.08 -0.15 19.93
N CYS A 48 9.35 -0.77 18.79
CA CYS A 48 9.45 -2.21 18.64
C CYS A 48 10.71 -2.51 17.82
N ASN A 49 11.78 -2.84 18.54
CA ASN A 49 13.16 -2.82 18.04
C ASN A 49 13.93 -4.10 18.45
N ASP A 50 15.15 -4.27 17.92
CA ASP A 50 16.05 -5.40 18.22
C ASP A 50 17.05 -5.13 19.35
N ILE A 51 16.85 -4.04 20.11
CA ILE A 51 17.73 -3.58 21.19
C ILE A 51 17.17 -3.98 22.55
N SER A 52 15.92 -3.62 22.83
CA SER A 52 15.27 -3.80 24.14
C SER A 52 14.02 -4.67 24.09
N GLY A 53 13.18 -4.54 23.05
CA GLY A 53 11.94 -5.29 22.99
C GLY A 53 10.90 -4.75 22.03
N CYS A 54 9.75 -5.42 22.04
CA CYS A 54 8.55 -5.04 21.32
C CYS A 54 7.31 -5.29 22.21
N PRO A 55 6.73 -4.25 22.83
CA PRO A 55 7.22 -2.87 22.93
C PRO A 55 8.55 -2.73 23.70
N ALA A 56 9.19 -1.56 23.58
CA ALA A 56 10.25 -1.14 24.48
C ALA A 56 9.78 -1.23 25.95
N PRO A 57 10.58 -1.83 26.87
CA PRO A 57 10.14 -2.18 28.23
C PRO A 57 9.52 -1.04 29.04
N SER A 58 10.07 0.18 28.96
CA SER A 58 9.55 1.36 29.68
C SER A 58 8.11 1.71 29.34
N LEU A 59 7.61 1.32 28.16
CA LEU A 59 6.23 1.55 27.74
C LEU A 59 5.22 0.70 28.52
N LEU A 60 5.66 -0.39 29.15
CA LEU A 60 4.83 -1.24 30.00
C LEU A 60 4.58 -0.58 31.37
N HIS A 61 5.42 0.38 31.77
CA HIS A 61 5.34 1.11 33.04
C HIS A 61 5.32 2.63 32.82
N PRO A 62 4.23 3.19 32.28
CA PRO A 62 4.16 4.62 31.94
C PRO A 62 4.33 5.55 33.16
N SER A 63 4.04 5.07 34.37
CA SER A 63 4.20 5.85 35.62
C SER A 63 5.66 6.07 36.03
N THR A 64 6.59 5.25 35.54
CA THR A 64 8.03 5.32 35.86
C THR A 64 8.89 5.67 34.65
N LEU A 65 8.26 5.94 33.50
CA LEU A 65 8.94 6.21 32.25
C LEU A 65 9.71 7.53 32.32
N THR A 66 11.01 7.47 32.05
CA THR A 66 11.85 8.65 31.82
C THR A 66 12.30 8.70 30.36
N LEU A 67 12.46 9.92 29.83
CA LEU A 67 12.87 10.09 28.43
C LEU A 67 14.26 9.52 28.16
N GLU A 68 15.19 9.64 29.11
CA GLU A 68 16.54 9.11 28.96
C GLU A 68 16.55 7.58 28.92
N GLN A 69 15.77 6.92 29.78
CA GLN A 69 15.59 5.47 29.71
C GLN A 69 15.00 5.03 28.37
N LEU A 70 13.96 5.72 27.89
CA LEU A 70 13.35 5.38 26.61
C LEU A 70 14.34 5.56 25.44
N LYS A 71 15.16 6.62 25.46
CA LYS A 71 16.20 6.83 24.44
C LYS A 71 17.22 5.70 24.40
N GLU A 72 17.65 5.21 25.57
CA GLU A 72 18.57 4.07 25.66
C GLU A 72 17.90 2.78 25.15
N GLU A 73 16.67 2.50 25.60
CA GLU A 73 15.92 1.30 25.21
C GLU A 73 15.63 1.24 23.71
N VAL A 74 15.33 2.37 23.07
CA VAL A 74 15.03 2.43 21.63
C VAL A 74 16.27 2.62 20.77
N GLY A 75 17.45 2.75 21.39
CA GLY A 75 18.71 3.06 20.69
C GLY A 75 18.65 4.38 19.94
N TRP A 76 18.08 5.40 20.56
CA TRP A 76 18.01 6.73 19.96
C TRP A 76 19.39 7.23 19.56
N PRO A 77 19.58 7.73 18.31
CA PRO A 77 20.90 8.14 17.84
C PRO A 77 21.51 9.26 18.69
N LYS A 78 22.83 9.21 18.91
CA LYS A 78 23.55 10.20 19.74
C LYS A 78 23.51 11.61 19.15
N GLY A 79 23.60 11.74 17.83
CA GLY A 79 23.43 12.99 17.09
C GLY A 79 21.95 13.42 16.92
N GLY A 80 21.02 12.69 17.53
CA GLY A 80 19.59 12.98 17.50
C GLY A 80 19.00 12.87 16.10
N LEU A 81 18.21 13.88 15.70
CA LEU A 81 17.51 13.87 14.41
C LEU A 81 18.46 13.91 13.20
N ALA A 82 19.68 14.43 13.36
CA ALA A 82 20.65 14.50 12.26
C ALA A 82 21.09 13.11 11.79
N ASP A 83 21.24 12.17 12.72
CA ASP A 83 21.69 10.80 12.43
C ASP A 83 20.59 9.91 11.83
N LEU A 84 19.33 10.39 11.83
CA LEU A 84 18.25 9.75 11.07
C LEU A 84 18.48 9.88 9.57
N TYR A 85 19.28 10.87 9.13
CA TYR A 85 19.63 11.08 7.75
C TYR A 85 21.05 10.59 7.47
N SER A 86 21.22 9.94 6.31
CA SER A 86 22.53 9.64 5.75
C SER A 86 22.51 9.91 4.25
N THR A 87 23.47 10.70 3.78
CA THR A 87 23.63 11.00 2.34
C THR A 87 23.91 9.72 1.56
N ASP A 88 24.81 8.87 2.05
CA ASP A 88 25.17 7.62 1.38
C ASP A 88 23.96 6.69 1.26
N VAL A 89 23.18 6.55 2.34
CA VAL A 89 21.95 5.74 2.32
C VAL A 89 20.94 6.31 1.33
N THR A 90 20.78 7.63 1.32
CA THR A 90 19.88 8.32 0.39
C THR A 90 20.29 8.09 -1.07
N LEU A 91 21.60 8.10 -1.37
CA LEU A 91 22.11 7.82 -2.71
C LEU A 91 21.84 6.37 -3.15
N TRP A 92 21.94 5.39 -2.24
CA TRP A 92 21.56 4.00 -2.54
C TRP A 92 20.07 3.85 -2.83
N VAL A 93 19.20 4.51 -2.05
CA VAL A 93 17.76 4.52 -2.31
C VAL A 93 17.45 5.18 -3.65
N LEU A 94 18.08 6.31 -3.97
CA LEU A 94 17.96 6.94 -5.28
C LEU A 94 18.48 6.05 -6.41
N GLY A 95 19.54 5.27 -6.17
CA GLY A 95 20.04 4.25 -7.09
C GLY A 95 19.01 3.16 -7.40
N TYR A 96 18.29 2.67 -6.39
CA TYR A 96 17.17 1.74 -6.57
C TYR A 96 16.03 2.36 -7.41
N TYR A 97 15.67 3.62 -7.13
CA TYR A 97 14.64 4.33 -7.88
C TYR A 97 15.06 4.55 -9.33
N LEU A 98 16.33 4.91 -9.55
CA LEU A 98 16.91 5.07 -10.88
C LEU A 98 16.91 3.75 -11.65
N LEU A 99 17.31 2.64 -11.02
CA LEU A 99 17.23 1.31 -11.62
C LEU A 99 15.79 0.97 -12.04
N SER A 100 14.83 1.17 -11.14
CA SER A 100 13.40 0.95 -11.43
C SER A 100 12.89 1.81 -12.60
N LEU A 101 13.34 3.06 -12.68
CA LEU A 101 12.98 3.99 -13.76
C LEU A 101 13.64 3.61 -15.09
N VAL A 102 14.91 3.19 -15.08
CA VAL A 102 15.60 2.64 -16.25
C VAL A 102 14.85 1.40 -16.76
N LEU A 103 14.53 0.45 -15.89
CA LEU A 103 13.79 -0.75 -16.28
C LEU A 103 12.39 -0.41 -16.80
N TYR A 104 11.68 0.56 -16.22
CA TYR A 104 10.41 1.06 -16.74
C TYR A 104 10.54 1.56 -18.19
N VAL A 105 11.53 2.41 -18.46
CA VAL A 105 11.73 3.02 -19.78
C VAL A 105 12.15 1.97 -20.81
N PHE A 106 13.12 1.10 -20.49
CA PHE A 106 13.79 0.27 -21.48
C PHE A 106 13.22 -1.14 -21.63
N LEU A 107 12.61 -1.74 -20.60
CA LEU A 107 12.03 -3.07 -20.76
C LEU A 107 10.79 -3.02 -21.65
N PRO A 108 10.55 -4.03 -22.50
CA PRO A 108 9.31 -4.13 -23.26
C PRO A 108 8.11 -4.22 -22.30
N GLY A 109 6.99 -3.65 -22.71
CA GLY A 109 5.78 -3.59 -21.90
C GLY A 109 4.55 -3.42 -22.76
N GLN A 110 3.39 -3.77 -22.21
CA GLN A 110 2.12 -3.56 -22.87
C GLN A 110 1.72 -2.09 -22.76
N GLU A 111 1.33 -1.48 -23.88
CA GLU A 111 0.76 -0.13 -23.88
C GLU A 111 -0.77 -0.20 -23.91
N ALA A 112 -1.43 0.61 -23.07
CA ALA A 112 -2.87 0.75 -23.10
C ALA A 112 -3.33 2.20 -22.88
N ALA A 113 -4.54 2.49 -23.34
CA ALA A 113 -5.19 3.76 -23.06
C ALA A 113 -5.91 3.70 -21.70
N GLY A 114 -5.75 4.75 -20.90
CA GLY A 114 -6.49 4.99 -19.67
C GLY A 114 -7.96 5.31 -19.92
N THR A 115 -8.65 5.66 -18.83
CA THR A 115 -10.03 6.14 -18.90
C THR A 115 -10.10 7.50 -19.60
N GLU A 116 -11.30 7.82 -20.08
CA GLU A 116 -11.58 9.12 -20.66
C GLU A 116 -11.55 10.20 -19.59
N LEU A 117 -10.84 11.30 -19.89
CA LEU A 117 -10.71 12.44 -19.00
C LEU A 117 -11.88 13.42 -19.17
N ALA A 118 -12.08 14.30 -18.19
CA ALA A 118 -13.16 15.30 -18.24
C ALA A 118 -12.91 16.35 -19.32
N CYS A 119 -11.64 16.65 -19.64
CA CYS A 119 -11.27 17.47 -20.80
C CYS A 119 -11.47 16.77 -22.15
N GLY A 120 -11.85 15.49 -22.15
CA GLY A 120 -11.86 14.63 -23.33
C GLY A 120 -10.48 14.02 -23.61
N GLY A 121 -10.45 12.96 -24.41
CA GLY A 121 -9.23 12.23 -24.72
C GLY A 121 -8.83 11.19 -23.67
N ARG A 122 -7.78 10.44 -23.96
CA ARG A 122 -7.28 9.34 -23.12
C ARG A 122 -5.76 9.39 -23.04
N LEU A 123 -5.24 9.28 -21.83
CA LEU A 123 -3.81 9.16 -21.58
C LEU A 123 -3.32 7.76 -21.94
N ARG A 124 -2.09 7.65 -22.45
CA ARG A 124 -1.43 6.35 -22.70
C ARG A 124 -0.51 5.98 -21.55
N TYR A 125 -0.46 4.69 -21.24
CA TYR A 125 0.33 4.09 -20.18
C TYR A 125 1.09 2.88 -20.70
N LYS A 126 2.24 2.58 -20.10
CA LYS A 126 3.05 1.39 -20.36
C LYS A 126 3.12 0.54 -19.10
N PHE A 127 2.93 -0.77 -19.27
CA PHE A 127 2.90 -1.76 -18.21
C PHE A 127 4.02 -2.78 -18.39
N ASN A 128 4.93 -2.78 -17.43
CA ASN A 128 6.05 -3.72 -17.34
C ASN A 128 6.52 -3.87 -15.89
N ALA A 129 5.65 -3.66 -14.89
CA ALA A 129 6.01 -3.74 -13.49
C ALA A 129 6.37 -5.18 -13.09
N PHE A 130 5.59 -6.16 -13.53
CA PHE A 130 5.89 -7.58 -13.29
C PHE A 130 7.25 -8.04 -13.83
N PRO A 131 7.60 -7.86 -15.13
CA PRO A 131 8.93 -8.25 -15.61
C PRO A 131 10.07 -7.44 -14.95
N THR A 132 9.81 -6.18 -14.56
CA THR A 132 10.77 -5.38 -13.77
C THR A 132 11.04 -6.05 -12.41
N ALA A 133 9.99 -6.45 -11.70
CA ALA A 133 10.10 -7.15 -10.43
C ALA A 133 10.80 -8.50 -10.56
N VAL A 134 10.46 -9.30 -11.58
CA VAL A 134 11.14 -10.58 -11.85
C VAL A 134 12.64 -10.38 -12.04
N LEU A 135 13.07 -9.37 -12.81
CA LEU A 135 14.50 -9.11 -13.02
C LEU A 135 15.22 -8.68 -11.73
N ILE A 136 14.64 -7.76 -10.97
CA ILE A 136 15.23 -7.31 -9.69
C ILE A 136 15.30 -8.46 -8.69
N LEU A 137 14.20 -9.20 -8.51
CA LEU A 137 14.14 -10.34 -7.59
C LEU A 137 15.08 -11.48 -8.02
N SER A 138 15.24 -11.73 -9.32
CA SER A 138 16.20 -12.72 -9.83
C SER A 138 17.64 -12.31 -9.55
N GLY A 139 17.96 -11.01 -9.69
CA GLY A 139 19.27 -10.47 -9.31
C GLY A 139 19.55 -10.63 -7.82
N LEU A 140 18.57 -10.29 -6.97
CA LEU A 140 18.66 -10.47 -5.52
C LEU A 140 18.80 -11.95 -5.13
N ALA A 141 18.04 -12.85 -5.77
CA ALA A 141 18.13 -14.29 -5.54
C ALA A 141 19.50 -14.85 -5.93
N THR A 142 20.04 -14.43 -7.08
CA THR A 142 21.37 -14.84 -7.55
C THR A 142 22.46 -14.37 -6.59
N CYS A 143 22.42 -13.10 -6.16
CA CYS A 143 23.37 -12.58 -5.18
C CYS A 143 23.23 -13.28 -3.81
N THR A 144 22.00 -13.61 -3.39
CA THR A 144 21.78 -14.38 -2.15
C THR A 144 22.32 -15.80 -2.25
N TYR A 145 22.22 -16.43 -3.42
CA TYR A 145 22.82 -17.75 -3.65
C TYR A 145 24.35 -17.71 -3.57
N ILE A 146 24.98 -16.64 -4.07
CA ILE A 146 26.45 -16.49 -4.09
C ILE A 146 27.01 -16.07 -2.73
N TYR A 147 26.41 -15.05 -2.10
CA TYR A 147 26.93 -14.42 -0.87
C TYR A 147 26.19 -14.86 0.40
N GLY A 148 25.19 -15.73 0.27
CA GLY A 148 24.35 -16.16 1.39
C GLY A 148 23.58 -15.01 2.02
N SER A 149 23.32 -15.15 3.33
CA SER A 149 22.64 -14.13 4.12
C SER A 149 23.49 -12.88 4.38
N ASP A 150 24.80 -12.92 4.08
CA ASP A 150 25.73 -11.79 4.24
C ASP A 150 25.81 -10.88 3.02
N PHE A 151 24.97 -11.13 2.00
CA PHE A 151 24.84 -10.23 0.86
C PHE A 151 24.60 -8.78 1.31
N ILE A 152 25.37 -7.85 0.74
CA ILE A 152 25.44 -6.45 1.17
C ILE A 152 24.09 -5.73 1.20
N VAL A 153 23.16 -6.06 0.29
CA VAL A 153 21.82 -5.44 0.30
C VAL A 153 21.05 -5.83 1.57
N TRP A 154 21.21 -7.07 2.05
CA TRP A 154 20.52 -7.56 3.24
C TRP A 154 21.10 -7.02 4.55
N THR A 155 22.42 -6.83 4.64
CA THR A 155 23.03 -6.12 5.78
C THR A 155 22.64 -4.65 5.75
N PHE A 156 22.84 -3.99 4.60
CA PHE A 156 22.56 -2.56 4.43
C PHE A 156 21.14 -2.16 4.83
N LEU A 157 20.12 -2.87 4.34
CA LEU A 157 18.71 -2.54 4.63
C LEU A 157 18.35 -2.74 6.10
N TRP A 158 18.91 -3.75 6.77
CA TRP A 158 18.68 -3.97 8.19
C TRP A 158 19.36 -2.91 9.04
N ASP A 159 20.65 -2.69 8.80
CA ASP A 159 21.51 -1.83 9.62
C ASP A 159 21.18 -0.34 9.44
N ASN A 160 20.69 0.05 8.26
CA ASN A 160 20.31 1.42 7.94
C ASN A 160 18.79 1.62 7.84
N TYR A 161 17.98 0.75 8.48
CA TYR A 161 16.52 0.74 8.31
C TYR A 161 15.88 2.13 8.51
N VAL A 162 16.28 2.83 9.57
CA VAL A 162 15.76 4.16 9.90
C VAL A 162 16.21 5.20 8.87
N GLN A 163 17.46 5.15 8.40
CA GLN A 163 17.96 6.05 7.37
C GLN A 163 17.30 5.78 6.00
N VAL A 164 17.00 4.53 5.68
CA VAL A 164 16.25 4.15 4.47
C VAL A 164 14.81 4.66 4.55
N LEU A 165 14.17 4.59 5.73
CA LEU A 165 12.88 5.22 6.01
C LEU A 165 12.94 6.74 5.80
N THR A 166 13.93 7.41 6.40
CA THR A 166 14.13 8.86 6.24
C THR A 166 14.33 9.24 4.78
N ALA A 167 15.16 8.50 4.03
CA ALA A 167 15.39 8.74 2.61
C ALA A 167 14.09 8.66 1.80
N ASN A 168 13.27 7.62 2.01
CA ASN A 168 11.97 7.51 1.33
C ASN A 168 11.01 8.63 1.72
N LEU A 169 11.00 9.07 2.98
CA LEU A 169 10.18 10.20 3.44
C LEU A 169 10.60 11.52 2.79
N LEU A 170 11.92 11.77 2.65
CA LEU A 170 12.44 12.95 1.97
C LEU A 170 12.08 12.92 0.48
N ILE A 171 12.24 11.77 -0.19
CA ILE A 171 11.89 11.59 -1.60
C ILE A 171 10.39 11.79 -1.80
N SER A 172 9.53 11.17 -0.97
CA SER A 172 8.08 11.29 -1.08
C SER A 172 7.61 12.73 -0.87
N THR A 173 8.22 13.43 0.09
CA THR A 173 7.92 14.84 0.37
C THR A 173 8.38 15.73 -0.79
N ALA A 174 9.58 15.51 -1.33
CA ALA A 174 10.10 16.27 -2.47
C ALA A 174 9.24 16.09 -3.72
N ILE A 175 8.79 14.86 -4.00
CA ILE A 175 7.87 14.57 -5.11
C ILE A 175 6.53 15.29 -4.87
N ALA A 176 5.97 15.22 -3.65
CA ALA A 176 4.72 15.90 -3.31
C ALA A 176 4.80 17.43 -3.50
N VAL A 177 5.91 18.05 -3.07
CA VAL A 177 6.18 19.47 -3.27
C VAL A 177 6.30 19.80 -4.75
N PHE A 178 7.02 18.98 -5.52
CA PHE A 178 7.18 19.15 -6.96
C PHE A 178 5.84 19.11 -7.70
N VAL A 179 5.01 18.09 -7.46
CA VAL A 179 3.71 17.97 -8.14
C VAL A 179 2.73 19.06 -7.70
N TYR A 180 2.79 19.49 -6.44
CA TYR A 180 1.99 20.61 -5.95
C TYR A 180 2.38 21.92 -6.66
N ALA A 181 3.67 22.25 -6.72
CA ALA A 181 4.17 23.43 -7.43
C ALA A 181 3.84 23.36 -8.94
N LYS A 182 4.04 22.20 -9.56
CA LYS A 182 3.73 21.98 -10.97
C LYS A 182 2.24 22.11 -11.29
N SER A 183 1.35 21.77 -10.35
CA SER A 183 -0.09 21.81 -10.56
C SER A 183 -0.64 23.22 -10.88
N PHE A 184 0.06 24.29 -10.48
CA PHE A 184 -0.34 25.67 -10.78
C PHE A 184 -0.14 26.04 -12.25
N THR A 185 0.56 25.21 -13.02
CA THR A 185 0.73 25.36 -14.48
C THR A 185 -0.34 24.64 -15.28
N VAL A 186 -1.30 23.96 -14.63
CA VAL A 186 -2.44 23.34 -15.33
C VAL A 186 -3.27 24.45 -15.99
N PRO A 187 -3.65 24.32 -17.28
CA PRO A 187 -4.42 25.33 -17.99
C PRO A 187 -5.70 25.72 -17.23
N ALA A 188 -6.08 27.00 -17.29
CA ALA A 188 -7.32 27.48 -16.66
C ALA A 188 -8.55 26.99 -17.45
N PRO A 189 -9.75 26.89 -16.82
CA PRO A 189 -10.97 26.52 -17.52
C PRO A 189 -11.20 27.39 -18.76
N GLY A 190 -11.53 26.76 -19.89
CA GLY A 190 -11.71 27.44 -21.18
C GLY A 190 -10.44 27.64 -22.01
N GLN A 191 -9.25 27.32 -21.48
CA GLN A 191 -8.00 27.37 -22.25
C GLN A 191 -7.73 26.05 -23.01
N PRO A 192 -6.96 26.09 -24.12
CA PRO A 192 -6.51 24.88 -24.81
C PRO A 192 -5.61 24.01 -23.91
N ASN A 193 -5.88 22.70 -23.89
CA ASN A 193 -5.16 21.71 -23.09
C ASN A 193 -4.59 20.58 -23.98
N PRO A 194 -3.48 20.83 -24.69
CA PRO A 194 -2.88 19.83 -25.58
C PRO A 194 -2.27 18.64 -24.82
N GLU A 195 -1.90 18.82 -23.55
CA GLU A 195 -1.25 17.79 -22.72
C GLU A 195 -2.23 16.98 -21.86
N LEU A 196 -3.54 17.23 -21.98
CA LEU A 196 -4.59 16.53 -21.23
C LEU A 196 -4.44 16.64 -19.69
N ARG A 197 -3.87 17.75 -19.20
CA ARG A 197 -3.65 17.97 -17.76
C ARG A 197 -4.88 18.56 -17.10
N GLN A 198 -5.40 17.92 -16.04
CA GLN A 198 -6.58 18.41 -15.33
C GLN A 198 -6.44 18.36 -13.82
N LEU A 199 -7.21 19.22 -13.14
CA LEU A 199 -7.27 19.24 -11.69
C LEU A 199 -8.15 18.09 -11.19
N ALA A 200 -7.77 17.48 -10.07
CA ALA A 200 -8.58 16.48 -9.40
C ALA A 200 -9.79 17.15 -8.71
N PRO A 201 -10.99 16.56 -8.75
CA PRO A 201 -12.20 17.16 -8.15
C PRO A 201 -12.09 17.53 -6.66
N GLY A 202 -11.26 16.82 -5.91
CA GLY A 202 -11.00 17.09 -4.50
C GLY A 202 -9.83 18.05 -4.24
N GLY A 203 -9.04 18.39 -5.26
CA GLY A 203 -7.73 19.05 -5.14
C GLY A 203 -7.72 20.55 -5.42
N HIS A 204 -8.85 21.24 -5.30
CA HIS A 204 -8.93 22.68 -5.55
C HIS A 204 -9.88 23.36 -4.57
N THR A 205 -9.69 23.07 -3.28
CA THR A 205 -10.52 23.58 -2.18
C THR A 205 -10.17 25.02 -1.79
N GLY A 206 -8.94 25.47 -2.11
CA GLY A 206 -8.41 26.76 -1.68
C GLY A 206 -7.67 26.70 -0.33
N ASN A 207 -7.73 25.56 0.38
CA ASN A 207 -6.89 25.32 1.55
C ASN A 207 -5.56 24.70 1.13
N VAL A 208 -4.46 25.42 1.35
CA VAL A 208 -3.11 25.02 0.93
C VAL A 208 -2.70 23.65 1.48
N LEU A 209 -2.93 23.41 2.78
CA LEU A 209 -2.54 22.16 3.42
C LEU A 209 -3.34 20.97 2.87
N TYR A 210 -4.65 21.14 2.71
CA TYR A 210 -5.51 20.10 2.18
C TYR A 210 -5.22 19.80 0.70
N ASP A 211 -5.05 20.84 -0.13
CA ASP A 211 -4.73 20.69 -1.56
C ASP A 211 -3.33 20.07 -1.77
N PHE A 212 -2.37 20.34 -0.87
CA PHE A 212 -1.06 19.67 -0.84
C PHE A 212 -1.18 18.19 -0.44
N PHE A 213 -2.01 17.90 0.56
CA PHE A 213 -2.27 16.56 1.05
C PHE A 213 -2.94 15.68 -0.02
N ILE A 214 -4.10 16.10 -0.53
CA ILE A 214 -4.91 15.29 -1.46
C ILE A 214 -4.36 15.32 -2.89
N GLY A 215 -3.61 16.36 -3.24
CA GLY A 215 -3.06 16.56 -4.58
C GLY A 215 -3.98 17.36 -5.49
N ARG A 216 -3.42 18.35 -6.17
CA ARG A 216 -4.15 19.25 -7.07
C ARG A 216 -4.32 18.69 -8.49
N GLU A 217 -3.22 18.24 -9.09
CA GLU A 217 -3.21 17.68 -10.45
C GLU A 217 -3.64 16.21 -10.41
N LEU A 218 -4.53 15.82 -11.33
CA LEU A 218 -5.04 14.45 -11.37
C LEU A 218 -3.93 13.45 -11.72
N ASN A 219 -3.25 13.61 -12.86
CA ASN A 219 -2.23 12.66 -13.32
C ASN A 219 -0.96 13.40 -13.73
N PRO A 220 -0.11 13.82 -12.76
CA PRO A 220 1.10 14.57 -13.06
C PRO A 220 2.10 13.71 -13.83
N ARG A 221 2.55 14.21 -14.98
CA ARG A 221 3.42 13.50 -15.91
C ARG A 221 4.74 14.22 -16.15
N VAL A 222 5.83 13.48 -16.29
CA VAL A 222 7.14 14.00 -16.69
C VAL A 222 7.59 13.28 -17.95
N ARG A 223 7.90 14.06 -18.99
CA ARG A 223 8.41 13.54 -20.25
C ARG A 223 9.93 13.61 -20.25
N LEU A 224 10.57 12.46 -20.44
CA LEU A 224 12.01 12.35 -20.57
C LEU A 224 12.46 12.73 -21.99
N PRO A 225 13.62 13.39 -22.15
CA PRO A 225 14.17 13.79 -23.44
C PRO A 225 14.86 12.61 -24.17
N ILE A 226 14.19 11.46 -24.26
CA ILE A 226 14.70 10.23 -24.89
C ILE A 226 13.92 9.99 -26.18
N PRO A 227 14.48 10.31 -27.37
CA PRO A 227 13.71 10.33 -28.62
C PRO A 227 13.47 8.94 -29.24
N PHE A 228 14.30 7.94 -28.89
CA PHE A 228 14.33 6.63 -29.55
C PHE A 228 13.48 5.55 -28.87
N VAL A 229 12.73 5.89 -27.81
CA VAL A 229 11.76 5.00 -27.15
C VAL A 229 10.33 5.46 -27.43
N SER A 230 9.35 4.57 -27.23
CA SER A 230 7.94 4.90 -27.43
C SER A 230 7.48 6.06 -26.55
N GLU A 231 6.43 6.78 -26.96
CA GLU A 231 5.90 7.92 -26.21
C GLU A 231 5.45 7.52 -24.80
N ALA A 232 4.83 6.35 -24.66
CA ALA A 232 4.41 5.80 -23.37
C ALA A 232 5.62 5.39 -22.50
N SER A 233 6.75 4.99 -23.10
CA SER A 233 7.98 4.67 -22.36
C SER A 233 8.69 5.89 -21.82
N ARG A 234 8.72 7.01 -22.57
CA ARG A 234 9.38 8.25 -22.15
C ARG A 234 8.51 9.17 -21.29
N THR A 235 7.22 8.89 -21.14
CA THR A 235 6.29 9.72 -20.37
C THR A 235 5.94 9.02 -19.06
N ILE A 236 6.59 9.43 -17.99
CA ILE A 236 6.36 8.88 -16.65
C ILE A 236 5.14 9.56 -16.07
N ASP A 237 4.10 8.77 -15.82
CA ASP A 237 2.99 9.15 -14.98
C ASP A 237 3.36 8.86 -13.52
N ILE A 238 3.63 9.92 -12.75
CA ILE A 238 4.27 9.83 -11.42
C ILE A 238 3.42 8.97 -10.49
N LYS A 239 2.09 9.15 -10.55
CA LYS A 239 1.15 8.40 -9.71
C LYS A 239 1.26 6.90 -9.97
N SER A 240 1.04 6.48 -11.22
CA SER A 240 1.10 5.05 -11.56
C SER A 240 2.48 4.43 -11.30
N TRP A 241 3.55 5.20 -11.47
CA TRP A 241 4.91 4.74 -11.23
C TRP A 241 5.19 4.54 -9.73
N CYS A 242 4.82 5.51 -8.88
CA CYS A 242 4.98 5.42 -7.42
C CYS A 242 4.15 4.27 -6.83
N GLU A 243 2.89 4.16 -7.25
CA GLU A 243 1.95 3.16 -6.75
C GLU A 243 2.41 1.73 -7.03
N MET A 244 2.94 1.47 -8.24
CA MET A 244 3.26 0.10 -8.66
C MET A 244 4.70 -0.33 -8.42
N ARG A 245 5.67 0.58 -8.25
CA ARG A 245 7.09 0.20 -8.35
C ARG A 245 7.87 0.34 -7.06
N PRO A 246 8.36 1.55 -6.69
CA PRO A 246 9.34 1.67 -5.63
C PRO A 246 8.83 1.08 -4.30
N GLY A 247 7.58 1.37 -3.95
CA GLY A 247 6.93 0.94 -2.71
C GLY A 247 6.63 -0.56 -2.64
N LEU A 248 5.80 -1.07 -3.56
CA LEU A 248 5.36 -2.46 -3.55
C LEU A 248 6.52 -3.46 -3.68
N LEU A 249 7.45 -3.22 -4.60
CA LEU A 249 8.61 -4.10 -4.72
C LEU A 249 9.57 -3.91 -3.53
N GLY A 250 9.70 -2.68 -3.02
CA GLY A 250 10.48 -2.39 -1.81
C GLY A 250 9.98 -3.16 -0.59
N TRP A 251 8.67 -3.35 -0.46
CA TRP A 251 8.06 -4.17 0.59
C TRP A 251 8.56 -5.62 0.55
N ILE A 252 8.58 -6.28 -0.62
CA ILE A 252 9.13 -7.63 -0.76
C ILE A 252 10.61 -7.65 -0.38
N ILE A 253 11.39 -6.69 -0.88
CA ILE A 253 12.83 -6.61 -0.64
C ILE A 253 13.12 -6.46 0.87
N LEU A 254 12.35 -5.64 1.58
CA LEU A 254 12.46 -5.49 3.04
C LEU A 254 12.11 -6.80 3.77
N ASN A 255 11.07 -7.50 3.36
CA ASN A 255 10.74 -8.82 3.93
C ASN A 255 11.88 -9.84 3.73
N LEU A 256 12.50 -9.87 2.54
CA LEU A 256 13.63 -10.76 2.25
C LEU A 256 14.86 -10.37 3.09
N SER A 257 15.11 -9.08 3.30
CA SER A 257 16.15 -8.60 4.22
C SER A 257 15.89 -9.06 5.66
N ASN A 258 14.63 -9.03 6.11
CA ASN A 258 14.23 -9.51 7.43
C ASN A 258 14.46 -11.04 7.58
N ILE A 259 14.16 -11.84 6.54
CA ILE A 259 14.49 -13.27 6.52
C ILE A 259 16.01 -13.50 6.61
N ALA A 260 16.79 -12.79 5.80
CA ALA A 260 18.24 -12.90 5.81
C ALA A 260 18.82 -12.53 7.19
N ARG A 261 18.26 -11.52 7.86
CA ARG A 261 18.61 -11.19 9.25
C ARG A 261 18.31 -12.36 10.19
N GLN A 262 17.12 -12.95 10.14
CA GLN A 262 16.77 -14.08 11.01
C GLN A 262 17.77 -15.24 10.84
N HIS A 263 18.11 -15.57 9.60
CA HIS A 263 19.10 -16.60 9.29
C HIS A 263 20.48 -16.28 9.86
N ARG A 264 20.98 -15.03 9.73
CA ARG A 264 22.27 -14.63 10.30
C ARG A 264 22.31 -14.71 11.82
N THR A 265 21.21 -14.33 12.48
CA THR A 265 21.16 -14.26 13.94
C THR A 265 20.97 -15.63 14.58
N TYR A 266 20.16 -16.50 13.98
CA TYR A 266 19.75 -17.77 14.59
C TYR A 266 20.30 -19.02 13.89
N GLY A 267 20.82 -18.89 12.66
CA GLY A 267 21.30 -20.01 11.85
C GLY A 267 20.17 -20.82 11.17
N TYR A 268 18.92 -20.41 11.34
CA TYR A 268 17.75 -21.02 10.70
C TYR A 268 16.66 -19.97 10.40
N VAL A 269 15.67 -20.36 9.62
CA VAL A 269 14.50 -19.54 9.28
C VAL A 269 13.24 -20.25 9.70
N THR A 270 12.38 -19.54 10.42
CA THR A 270 11.10 -20.06 10.95
C THR A 270 10.01 -20.16 9.89
N ASP A 271 9.06 -21.07 10.11
CA ASP A 271 7.88 -21.22 9.25
C ASP A 271 6.99 -19.97 9.24
N SER A 272 6.89 -19.26 10.36
CA SER A 272 6.10 -18.02 10.50
C SER A 272 6.55 -16.92 9.54
N ILE A 273 7.86 -16.60 9.50
CA ILE A 273 8.36 -15.51 8.67
C ILE A 273 8.28 -15.86 7.19
N ILE A 274 8.47 -17.14 6.83
CA ILE A 274 8.30 -17.64 5.47
C ILE A 274 6.84 -17.48 5.06
N LEU A 275 5.89 -17.87 5.92
CA LEU A 275 4.47 -17.81 5.63
C LEU A 275 3.98 -16.36 5.43
N SER A 276 4.34 -15.45 6.35
CA SER A 276 4.03 -14.02 6.19
C SER A 276 4.66 -13.45 4.93
N THR A 277 5.94 -13.71 4.68
CA THR A 277 6.63 -13.18 3.50
C THR A 277 6.03 -13.72 2.21
N PHE A 278 5.67 -15.01 2.15
CA PHE A 278 5.05 -15.63 1.00
C PHE A 278 3.70 -15.00 0.66
N PHE A 279 2.80 -14.84 1.63
CA PHE A 279 1.49 -14.24 1.37
C PHE A 279 1.59 -12.78 0.94
N GLN A 280 2.46 -12.01 1.59
CA GLN A 280 2.71 -10.62 1.23
C GLN A 280 3.32 -10.49 -0.17
N ALA A 281 4.32 -11.31 -0.50
CA ALA A 281 4.93 -11.33 -1.82
C ALA A 281 3.97 -11.79 -2.91
N PHE A 282 3.13 -12.81 -2.64
CA PHE A 282 2.09 -13.25 -3.56
C PHE A 282 1.10 -12.13 -3.88
N TYR A 283 0.64 -11.40 -2.85
CA TYR A 283 -0.25 -10.26 -3.02
C TYR A 283 0.36 -9.16 -3.90
N VAL A 284 1.62 -8.79 -3.63
CA VAL A 284 2.32 -7.79 -4.45
C VAL A 284 2.49 -8.27 -5.88
N LEU A 285 2.99 -9.49 -6.09
CA LEU A 285 3.26 -10.03 -7.43
C LEU A 285 1.98 -10.18 -8.26
N ASP A 286 0.85 -10.57 -7.64
CA ASP A 286 -0.46 -10.59 -8.29
C ASP A 286 -0.88 -9.18 -8.74
N GLY A 287 -0.71 -8.17 -7.87
CA GLY A 287 -0.94 -6.77 -8.22
C GLY A 287 -0.07 -6.28 -9.37
N LEU A 288 1.22 -6.60 -9.37
CA LEU A 288 2.16 -6.25 -10.45
C LEU A 288 1.83 -6.97 -11.77
N TYR A 289 1.32 -8.20 -11.70
CA TYR A 289 0.89 -8.96 -12.87
C TYR A 289 -0.42 -8.40 -13.46
N MET A 290 -1.35 -7.98 -12.60
CA MET A 290 -2.62 -7.34 -12.95
C MET A 290 -2.52 -5.80 -13.08
N GLU A 291 -1.33 -5.28 -13.37
CA GLU A 291 -1.03 -3.84 -13.51
C GLU A 291 -2.07 -3.06 -14.35
N PRO A 292 -2.63 -3.57 -15.47
CA PRO A 292 -3.63 -2.82 -16.24
C PRO A 292 -4.92 -2.50 -15.48
N ALA A 293 -5.27 -3.27 -14.44
CA ALA A 293 -6.46 -3.00 -13.61
C ALA A 293 -6.35 -1.67 -12.85
N LEU A 294 -5.12 -1.19 -12.63
CA LEU A 294 -4.80 0.09 -12.01
C LEU A 294 -5.53 1.26 -12.67
N LEU A 295 -5.69 1.25 -13.99
CA LEU A 295 -6.34 2.34 -14.73
C LEU A 295 -7.80 2.59 -14.36
N THR A 296 -8.41 1.70 -13.58
CA THR A 296 -9.80 1.80 -13.15
C THR A 296 -9.95 2.09 -11.65
N THR A 297 -8.85 2.21 -10.92
CA THR A 297 -8.86 2.51 -9.47
C THR A 297 -9.19 3.98 -9.22
N MET A 298 -9.82 4.25 -8.06
CA MET A 298 -10.17 5.64 -7.68
C MET A 298 -8.94 6.55 -7.64
N ASP A 299 -7.81 5.99 -7.21
CA ASP A 299 -6.52 6.65 -7.12
C ASP A 299 -6.11 7.24 -8.48
N ILE A 300 -6.22 6.49 -9.59
CA ILE A 300 -5.91 7.01 -10.94
C ILE A 300 -7.00 7.95 -11.48
N ILE A 301 -8.28 7.60 -11.31
CA ILE A 301 -9.36 8.24 -12.07
C ILE A 301 -10.01 9.45 -11.37
N MET A 302 -9.92 9.55 -10.04
CA MET A 302 -10.60 10.57 -9.24
C MET A 302 -9.66 11.37 -8.33
N ASP A 303 -8.75 10.69 -7.64
CA ASP A 303 -7.97 11.32 -6.58
C ASP A 303 -6.72 12.02 -7.18
N GLY A 304 -6.31 13.16 -6.62
CA GLY A 304 -5.10 13.85 -7.06
C GLY A 304 -3.84 13.13 -6.61
N PHE A 305 -2.69 13.44 -7.21
CA PHE A 305 -1.41 12.98 -6.65
C PHE A 305 -0.80 14.07 -5.78
N GLY A 306 -0.93 13.88 -4.46
CA GLY A 306 -0.39 14.78 -3.42
C GLY A 306 0.48 14.04 -2.42
N PHE A 307 0.70 14.65 -1.25
CA PHE A 307 1.47 14.02 -0.17
C PHE A 307 0.86 12.69 0.26
N MET A 308 -0.47 12.55 0.29
CA MET A 308 -1.15 11.33 0.71
C MET A 308 -0.69 10.11 -0.08
N LEU A 309 -0.81 10.15 -1.41
CA LEU A 309 -0.42 9.04 -2.27
C LEU A 309 1.10 8.89 -2.31
N SER A 310 1.85 9.99 -2.43
CA SER A 310 3.31 9.95 -2.43
C SER A 310 3.88 9.27 -1.18
N PHE A 311 3.46 9.69 0.02
CA PHE A 311 3.84 9.09 1.29
C PHE A 311 3.27 7.68 1.44
N GLY A 312 2.01 7.47 1.04
CA GLY A 312 1.33 6.17 1.07
C GLY A 312 2.13 5.10 0.34
N ASP A 313 2.50 5.39 -0.90
CA ASP A 313 3.18 4.46 -1.79
C ASP A 313 4.61 4.18 -1.34
N MET A 314 5.40 5.21 -1.05
CA MET A 314 6.85 5.08 -0.84
C MET A 314 7.26 4.87 0.61
N VAL A 315 6.40 5.20 1.57
CA VAL A 315 6.72 5.11 3.00
C VAL A 315 5.73 4.22 3.74
N TRP A 316 4.43 4.48 3.64
CA TRP A 316 3.46 3.74 4.44
C TRP A 316 3.44 2.25 4.08
N VAL A 317 3.27 1.93 2.80
CA VAL A 317 3.21 0.55 2.31
C VAL A 317 4.47 -0.25 2.68
N PRO A 318 5.68 0.13 2.23
CA PRO A 318 6.86 -0.69 2.48
C PRO A 318 7.22 -0.80 3.96
N PHE A 319 7.05 0.24 4.78
CA PHE A 319 7.55 0.25 6.17
C PHE A 319 6.54 -0.21 7.22
N ILE A 320 5.23 -0.04 6.99
CA ILE A 320 4.21 -0.59 7.90
C ILE A 320 3.87 -2.04 7.53
N TYR A 321 3.85 -2.40 6.25
CA TYR A 321 3.41 -3.73 5.85
C TYR A 321 4.52 -4.80 6.01
N ASN A 322 5.79 -4.41 6.06
CA ASN A 322 6.88 -5.35 6.40
C ASN A 322 6.94 -5.67 7.90
N PHE A 323 6.22 -4.95 8.74
CA PHE A 323 6.49 -4.91 10.18
C PHE A 323 6.37 -6.28 10.86
N GLN A 324 5.47 -7.15 10.37
CA GLN A 324 5.33 -8.52 10.86
C GLN A 324 6.59 -9.35 10.62
N THR A 325 7.22 -9.22 9.44
CA THR A 325 8.45 -9.95 9.12
C THR A 325 9.63 -9.36 9.88
N ARG A 326 9.66 -8.04 10.11
CA ARG A 326 10.68 -7.40 10.96
C ARG A 326 10.58 -7.87 12.41
N TYR A 327 9.37 -7.95 12.96
CA TYR A 327 9.13 -8.52 14.29
C TYR A 327 9.63 -9.97 14.38
N LEU A 328 9.26 -10.81 13.41
CA LEU A 328 9.67 -12.22 13.38
C LEU A 328 11.18 -12.40 13.18
N ALA A 329 11.85 -11.48 12.47
CA ALA A 329 13.31 -11.51 12.35
C ALA A 329 14.03 -11.40 13.70
N VAL A 330 13.40 -10.72 14.67
CA VAL A 330 13.91 -10.63 16.05
C VAL A 330 13.35 -11.75 16.93
N PHE A 331 12.06 -12.07 16.84
CA PHE A 331 11.43 -13.15 17.61
C PHE A 331 11.08 -14.34 16.71
N PRO A 332 11.96 -15.37 16.62
CA PRO A 332 11.78 -16.51 15.74
C PRO A 332 10.71 -17.46 16.27
N LEU A 333 9.45 -17.13 16.03
CA LEU A 333 8.31 -17.98 16.40
C LEU A 333 8.16 -19.15 15.43
N GLU A 334 8.17 -20.38 15.93
CA GLU A 334 7.76 -21.56 15.17
C GLU A 334 6.28 -21.85 15.42
N LEU A 335 5.48 -21.88 14.35
CA LEU A 335 4.05 -22.19 14.40
C LEU A 335 3.81 -23.71 14.49
N GLY A 336 4.67 -24.48 13.83
CA GLY A 336 4.48 -25.89 13.56
C GLY A 336 3.24 -26.14 12.68
N LEU A 337 2.98 -27.41 12.40
CA LEU A 337 1.89 -27.80 11.49
C LEU A 337 0.51 -27.28 11.94
N LYS A 338 0.25 -27.27 13.26
CA LYS A 338 -1.03 -26.80 13.80
C LYS A 338 -1.23 -25.31 13.57
N GLY A 339 -0.21 -24.49 13.82
CA GLY A 339 -0.28 -23.06 13.58
C GLY A 339 -0.38 -22.73 12.09
N ILE A 340 0.37 -23.42 11.24
CA ILE A 340 0.26 -23.27 9.78
C ILE A 340 -1.16 -23.59 9.29
N VAL A 341 -1.74 -24.72 9.72
CA VAL A 341 -3.12 -25.10 9.37
C VAL A 341 -4.13 -24.06 9.86
N ALA A 342 -3.95 -23.52 11.07
CA ALA A 342 -4.82 -22.46 11.59
C ALA A 342 -4.76 -21.19 10.74
N VAL A 343 -3.57 -20.72 10.38
CA VAL A 343 -3.40 -19.55 9.50
C VAL A 343 -4.06 -19.81 8.14
N LEU A 344 -3.75 -20.95 7.51
CA LEU A 344 -4.30 -21.32 6.21
C LEU A 344 -5.82 -21.45 6.23
N ALA A 345 -6.41 -21.97 7.30
CA ALA A 345 -7.85 -22.10 7.44
C ALA A 345 -8.54 -20.72 7.43
N VAL A 346 -7.99 -19.74 8.17
CA VAL A 346 -8.51 -18.36 8.18
C VAL A 346 -8.36 -17.73 6.80
N THR A 347 -7.21 -17.90 6.15
CA THR A 347 -6.96 -17.40 4.79
C THR A 347 -7.92 -18.02 3.77
N ALA A 348 -8.14 -19.33 3.83
CA ALA A 348 -9.03 -20.06 2.93
C ALA A 348 -10.49 -19.63 3.11
N ALA A 349 -10.93 -19.39 4.35
CA ALA A 349 -12.26 -18.86 4.62
C ALA A 349 -12.43 -17.46 4.02
N GLY A 350 -11.47 -16.55 4.25
CA GLY A 350 -11.49 -15.20 3.67
C GLY A 350 -11.49 -15.21 2.14
N TYR A 351 -10.59 -16.01 1.54
CA TYR A 351 -10.50 -16.16 0.08
C TYR A 351 -11.80 -16.72 -0.52
N SER A 352 -12.41 -17.72 0.12
CA SER A 352 -13.67 -18.32 -0.33
C SER A 352 -14.80 -17.29 -0.38
N ILE A 353 -14.89 -16.41 0.63
CA ILE A 353 -15.87 -15.32 0.67
C ILE A 353 -15.54 -14.27 -0.41
N PHE A 354 -14.30 -13.78 -0.45
CA PHE A 354 -13.89 -12.72 -1.37
C PHE A 354 -14.07 -13.15 -2.83
N ARG A 355 -13.51 -14.30 -3.21
CA ARG A 355 -13.56 -14.82 -4.57
C ARG A 355 -14.95 -15.33 -4.90
N GLY A 356 -15.64 -15.97 -3.95
CA GLY A 356 -17.01 -16.44 -4.10
C GLY A 356 -17.98 -15.30 -4.45
N ALA A 357 -17.94 -14.20 -3.68
CA ALA A 357 -18.77 -13.03 -3.91
C ALA A 357 -18.48 -12.36 -5.26
N ASN A 358 -17.21 -12.14 -5.59
CA ASN A 358 -16.82 -11.52 -6.87
C ASN A 358 -17.17 -12.41 -8.08
N ASN A 359 -16.91 -13.71 -8.00
CA ASN A 359 -17.28 -14.64 -9.07
C ASN A 359 -18.79 -14.73 -9.24
N GLN A 360 -19.57 -14.70 -8.16
CA GLN A 360 -21.03 -14.68 -8.23
C GLN A 360 -21.54 -13.43 -8.97
N LYS A 361 -21.01 -12.25 -8.63
CA LYS A 361 -21.30 -10.98 -9.32
C LYS A 361 -20.93 -11.05 -10.79
N ASN A 362 -19.71 -11.52 -11.10
CA ASN A 362 -19.21 -11.54 -12.47
C ASN A 362 -20.02 -12.51 -13.34
N ARG A 363 -20.24 -13.75 -12.89
CA ARG A 363 -21.06 -14.73 -13.62
C ARG A 363 -22.47 -14.20 -13.87
N PHE A 364 -23.12 -13.63 -12.86
CA PHE A 364 -24.46 -13.05 -13.00
C PHE A 364 -24.49 -11.87 -13.99
N ARG A 365 -23.45 -11.03 -14.02
CA ARG A 365 -23.36 -9.91 -14.98
C ARG A 365 -23.08 -10.38 -16.40
N THR A 366 -22.36 -11.49 -16.57
CA THR A 366 -22.06 -12.07 -17.89
C THR A 366 -23.26 -12.85 -18.44
N ASP A 367 -23.82 -13.76 -17.66
CA ASP A 367 -24.99 -14.55 -18.02
C ASP A 367 -25.89 -14.77 -16.79
N PRO A 368 -26.98 -14.00 -16.66
CA PRO A 368 -27.98 -14.19 -15.61
C PRO A 368 -28.68 -15.56 -15.65
N ASN A 369 -28.62 -16.29 -16.77
CA ASN A 369 -29.28 -17.59 -16.94
C ASN A 369 -28.37 -18.79 -16.63
N ASP A 370 -27.10 -18.56 -16.30
CA ASP A 370 -26.17 -19.62 -15.91
C ASP A 370 -26.76 -20.41 -14.71
N PRO A 371 -26.84 -21.75 -14.78
CA PRO A 371 -27.46 -22.57 -13.75
C PRO A 371 -26.97 -22.29 -12.32
N ARG A 372 -25.72 -21.84 -12.17
CA ARG A 372 -25.08 -21.55 -10.88
C ARG A 372 -25.55 -20.24 -10.25
N VAL A 373 -26.15 -19.33 -11.02
CA VAL A 373 -26.59 -18.01 -10.53
C VAL A 373 -28.04 -17.69 -10.88
N LYS A 374 -28.71 -18.51 -11.71
CA LYS A 374 -30.11 -18.33 -12.13
C LYS A 374 -31.10 -18.25 -10.96
N HIS A 375 -30.78 -18.91 -9.84
CA HIS A 375 -31.61 -18.89 -8.63
C HIS A 375 -31.49 -17.58 -7.82
N LEU A 376 -30.56 -16.68 -8.19
CA LEU A 376 -30.33 -15.44 -7.46
C LEU A 376 -31.42 -14.40 -7.78
N LYS A 377 -31.96 -13.81 -6.72
CA LYS A 377 -32.87 -12.66 -6.73
C LYS A 377 -32.08 -11.36 -6.91
N PHE A 378 -32.67 -10.41 -7.62
CA PHE A 378 -32.11 -9.09 -7.89
C PHE A 378 -33.20 -8.01 -8.00
N ILE A 379 -32.79 -6.75 -7.85
CA ILE A 379 -33.58 -5.57 -8.21
C ILE A 379 -33.13 -5.11 -9.59
N GLN A 380 -34.07 -4.94 -10.51
CA GLN A 380 -33.84 -4.24 -11.76
C GLN A 380 -33.90 -2.74 -11.50
N THR A 381 -32.80 -2.02 -11.73
CA THR A 381 -32.76 -0.57 -11.52
C THR A 381 -33.34 0.18 -12.71
N SER A 382 -33.81 1.39 -12.46
CA SER A 382 -34.24 2.40 -13.44
C SER A 382 -33.15 2.70 -14.47
N SER A 383 -31.87 2.63 -14.08
CA SER A 383 -30.72 2.77 -14.98
C SER A 383 -30.39 1.52 -15.82
N GLY A 384 -31.24 0.49 -15.80
CA GLY A 384 -31.06 -0.75 -16.55
C GLY A 384 -30.07 -1.75 -15.93
N SER A 385 -29.43 -1.40 -14.81
CA SER A 385 -28.52 -2.29 -14.08
C SER A 385 -29.28 -3.25 -13.17
N LYS A 386 -28.59 -4.30 -12.69
CA LYS A 386 -29.16 -5.30 -11.78
C LYS A 386 -28.38 -5.32 -10.47
N LEU A 387 -29.08 -5.24 -9.34
CA LEU A 387 -28.51 -5.31 -7.99
C LEU A 387 -28.92 -6.63 -7.33
N LEU A 388 -27.96 -7.52 -7.07
CA LEU A 388 -28.20 -8.84 -6.45
C LEU A 388 -28.63 -8.70 -5.00
N THR A 389 -29.75 -9.29 -4.60
CA THR A 389 -30.31 -9.25 -3.23
C THR A 389 -30.29 -10.61 -2.52
N SER A 390 -29.56 -11.58 -3.05
CA SER A 390 -29.45 -12.94 -2.51
C SER A 390 -28.06 -13.51 -2.78
N GLY A 391 -27.75 -14.68 -2.22
CA GLY A 391 -26.39 -15.21 -2.21
C GLY A 391 -25.48 -14.36 -1.32
N TRP A 392 -24.21 -14.22 -1.70
CA TRP A 392 -23.22 -13.42 -0.96
C TRP A 392 -23.68 -11.96 -0.81
N TRP A 393 -24.17 -11.37 -1.90
CA TRP A 393 -24.64 -9.98 -1.94
C TRP A 393 -25.97 -9.77 -1.21
N GLY A 394 -26.66 -10.85 -0.82
CA GLY A 394 -27.81 -10.80 0.08
C GLY A 394 -27.44 -10.82 1.56
N CYS A 395 -26.25 -11.32 1.92
CA CYS A 395 -25.78 -11.36 3.30
C CYS A 395 -25.30 -9.98 3.79
N ALA A 396 -24.49 -9.31 2.97
CA ALA A 396 -24.03 -7.94 3.20
C ALA A 396 -23.71 -7.28 1.86
N ARG A 397 -23.85 -5.95 1.79
CA ARG A 397 -23.67 -5.19 0.54
C ARG A 397 -22.21 -5.24 0.03
N HIS A 398 -21.27 -5.38 0.94
CA HIS A 398 -19.83 -5.48 0.70
C HIS A 398 -19.21 -6.68 1.42
N ILE A 399 -19.86 -7.85 1.32
CA ILE A 399 -19.35 -9.10 1.91
C ILE A 399 -17.96 -9.51 1.38
N ASN A 400 -17.60 -9.08 0.17
CA ASN A 400 -16.26 -9.26 -0.36
C ASN A 400 -15.22 -8.52 0.49
N TYR A 401 -15.54 -7.36 1.09
CA TYR A 401 -14.62 -6.65 1.97
C TYR A 401 -14.40 -7.42 3.29
N LEU A 402 -15.40 -8.15 3.78
CA LEU A 402 -15.20 -9.08 4.90
C LEU A 402 -14.22 -10.20 4.52
N GLY A 403 -14.39 -10.79 3.33
CA GLY A 403 -13.47 -11.82 2.83
C GLY A 403 -12.02 -11.31 2.70
N ASP A 404 -11.87 -10.08 2.18
CA ASP A 404 -10.57 -9.42 2.05
C ASP A 404 -9.92 -9.15 3.43
N TRP A 405 -10.70 -8.60 4.37
CA TRP A 405 -10.25 -8.38 5.74
C TRP A 405 -9.86 -9.69 6.44
N LEU A 406 -10.63 -10.77 6.28
CA LEU A 406 -10.29 -12.08 6.85
C LEU A 406 -9.02 -12.67 6.25
N MET A 407 -8.85 -12.56 4.93
CA MET A 407 -7.64 -13.05 4.26
C MET A 407 -6.39 -12.28 4.71
N SER A 408 -6.53 -11.00 5.03
CA SER A 408 -5.42 -10.14 5.47
C SER A 408 -4.87 -10.53 6.86
N TRP A 409 -5.59 -11.33 7.66
CA TRP A 409 -5.07 -11.91 8.91
C TRP A 409 -3.88 -12.85 8.68
N SER A 410 -3.74 -13.40 7.47
CA SER A 410 -2.58 -14.23 7.09
C SER A 410 -1.24 -13.52 7.24
N TYR A 411 -1.24 -12.19 7.24
CA TYR A 411 -0.02 -11.40 7.44
C TYR A 411 0.38 -11.33 8.91
N CYS A 412 -0.61 -11.25 9.81
CA CYS A 412 -0.42 -10.97 11.24
C CYS A 412 -0.46 -12.22 12.12
N LEU A 413 -1.33 -13.19 11.83
CA LEU A 413 -1.44 -14.42 12.63
C LEU A 413 -0.12 -15.17 12.82
N PRO A 414 0.81 -15.20 11.83
CA PRO A 414 2.11 -15.82 12.03
C PRO A 414 2.96 -15.19 13.14
N THR A 415 2.65 -13.98 13.62
CA THR A 415 3.34 -13.36 14.77
C THR A 415 2.81 -13.86 16.13
N GLY A 416 1.74 -14.66 16.14
CA GLY A 416 1.14 -15.21 17.34
C GLY A 416 0.61 -14.14 18.31
N ILE A 417 0.66 -14.44 19.60
CA ILE A 417 0.41 -13.45 20.66
C ILE A 417 1.72 -12.67 20.86
N ALA A 418 1.90 -11.65 20.03
CA ALA A 418 3.17 -10.95 19.90
C ALA A 418 3.57 -10.19 21.18
N GLY A 419 4.87 -10.17 21.43
CA GLY A 419 5.55 -9.44 22.50
C GLY A 419 6.88 -10.11 22.86
N TYR A 420 7.98 -9.35 22.95
CA TYR A 420 9.26 -9.89 23.42
C TYR A 420 10.10 -8.81 24.12
N VAL A 421 11.05 -9.26 24.94
CA VAL A 421 12.13 -8.44 25.50
C VAL A 421 13.47 -9.08 25.15
N VAL A 422 14.48 -8.23 24.96
CA VAL A 422 15.86 -8.65 24.68
C VAL A 422 16.63 -8.56 25.99
N ILE A 423 17.05 -9.70 26.52
CA ILE A 423 17.83 -9.79 27.75
C ILE A 423 19.28 -10.07 27.37
N GLN A 424 20.21 -9.34 27.98
CA GLN A 424 21.63 -9.63 27.91
C GLN A 424 22.00 -10.56 29.06
N GLY A 425 22.40 -11.78 28.73
CA GLY A 425 22.90 -12.77 29.69
C GLY A 425 24.37 -13.09 29.40
N VAL A 426 25.09 -13.60 30.40
CA VAL A 426 26.41 -14.19 30.19
C VAL A 426 26.23 -15.69 30.04
N ASN A 427 26.75 -16.27 28.96
CA ASN A 427 26.73 -17.71 28.75
C ASN A 427 27.54 -18.39 29.87
N PRO A 428 26.94 -19.25 30.70
CA PRO A 428 27.64 -19.87 31.83
C PRO A 428 28.80 -20.77 31.42
N ALA A 429 28.80 -21.28 30.17
CA ALA A 429 29.79 -22.21 29.66
C ALA A 429 30.96 -21.52 28.94
N THR A 430 30.73 -20.40 28.25
CA THR A 430 31.77 -19.71 27.47
C THR A 430 32.19 -18.37 28.06
N GLY A 431 31.39 -17.79 28.97
CA GLY A 431 31.61 -16.45 29.51
C GLY A 431 31.24 -15.31 28.54
N ASP A 432 30.71 -15.63 27.36
CA ASP A 432 30.33 -14.63 26.36
C ASP A 432 28.99 -13.95 26.68
N LEU A 433 28.88 -12.66 26.37
CA LEU A 433 27.61 -11.94 26.38
C LEU A 433 26.69 -12.46 25.28
N GLN A 434 25.62 -13.14 25.66
CA GLN A 434 24.60 -13.65 24.76
C GLN A 434 23.32 -12.79 24.88
N ARG A 435 22.85 -12.30 23.73
CA ARG A 435 21.52 -11.66 23.63
C ARG A 435 20.49 -12.76 23.45
N GLN A 436 19.54 -12.83 24.39
CA GLN A 436 18.44 -13.78 24.33
C GLN A 436 17.13 -13.01 24.18
N VAL A 437 16.36 -13.37 23.16
CA VAL A 437 15.01 -12.83 22.95
C VAL A 437 14.03 -13.75 23.65
N VAL A 438 13.31 -13.23 24.65
CA VAL A 438 12.35 -14.00 25.44
C VAL A 438 11.00 -13.32 25.48
N GLN A 439 9.95 -14.11 25.57
CA GLN A 439 8.60 -13.62 25.81
C GLN A 439 8.24 -13.87 27.27
N THR A 440 8.20 -12.81 28.07
CA THR A 440 7.71 -12.85 29.45
C THR A 440 6.18 -12.75 29.50
N PRO A 441 5.52 -13.19 30.59
CA PRO A 441 4.08 -13.00 30.77
C PRO A 441 3.64 -11.53 30.69
N GLU A 442 4.52 -10.63 31.11
CA GLU A 442 4.25 -9.18 31.15
C GLU A 442 4.22 -8.56 29.75
N VAL A 443 5.13 -8.94 28.85
CA VAL A 443 5.20 -8.38 27.48
C VAL A 443 4.27 -9.09 26.50
N ARG A 444 3.85 -10.33 26.81
CA ARG A 444 3.02 -11.15 25.93
C ARG A 444 1.69 -10.45 25.62
N GLY A 445 1.43 -10.22 24.35
CA GLY A 445 0.21 -9.57 23.84
C GLY A 445 0.41 -8.09 23.54
N TRP A 446 1.34 -7.39 24.20
CA TRP A 446 1.57 -5.97 23.93
C TRP A 446 2.21 -5.71 22.57
N GLY A 447 2.98 -6.66 22.04
CA GLY A 447 3.53 -6.59 20.68
C GLY A 447 2.44 -6.67 19.58
N MET A 448 1.21 -7.06 19.93
CA MET A 448 0.09 -7.07 18.98
C MET A 448 -0.30 -5.65 18.55
N VAL A 449 -0.04 -4.63 19.38
CA VAL A 449 -0.27 -3.22 19.00
C VAL A 449 0.44 -2.86 17.71
N PHE A 450 1.64 -3.43 17.46
CA PHE A 450 2.39 -3.21 16.23
C PHE A 450 2.05 -4.24 15.16
N THR A 451 2.14 -5.53 15.50
CA THR A 451 2.01 -6.60 14.49
C THR A 451 0.59 -6.75 13.94
N TYR A 452 -0.45 -6.39 14.71
CA TYR A 452 -1.86 -6.40 14.30
C TYR A 452 -2.39 -5.01 13.95
N PHE A 453 -1.57 -3.95 14.03
CA PHE A 453 -1.96 -2.60 13.60
C PHE A 453 -2.52 -2.60 12.18
N PHE A 454 -1.87 -3.36 11.28
CA PHE A 454 -2.33 -3.52 9.91
C PHE A 454 -3.79 -3.96 9.82
N MET A 455 -4.26 -4.86 10.71
CA MET A 455 -5.65 -5.33 10.72
C MET A 455 -6.64 -4.21 11.09
N LEU A 456 -6.26 -3.38 12.07
CA LEU A 456 -7.06 -2.22 12.48
C LEU A 456 -7.10 -1.18 11.36
N TYR A 457 -5.93 -0.81 10.83
CA TYR A 457 -5.80 0.13 9.73
C TYR A 457 -6.58 -0.33 8.49
N PHE A 458 -6.43 -1.58 8.07
CA PHE A 458 -7.11 -2.11 6.89
C PHE A 458 -8.62 -2.17 7.10
N GLY A 459 -9.10 -2.50 8.31
CA GLY A 459 -10.51 -2.41 8.67
C GLY A 459 -11.07 -0.98 8.53
N VAL A 460 -10.35 0.03 9.03
CA VAL A 460 -10.73 1.44 8.87
C VAL A 460 -10.76 1.85 7.39
N LEU A 461 -9.76 1.42 6.61
CA LEU A 461 -9.69 1.67 5.17
C LEU A 461 -10.89 1.06 4.43
N LEU A 462 -11.25 -0.19 4.74
CA LEU A 462 -12.40 -0.87 4.15
C LEU A 462 -13.73 -0.19 4.51
N ILE A 463 -13.89 0.29 5.74
CA ILE A 463 -15.06 1.08 6.16
C ILE A 463 -15.12 2.40 5.38
N HIS A 464 -14.00 3.11 5.26
CA HIS A 464 -13.95 4.35 4.48
C HIS A 464 -14.27 4.11 3.00
N ARG A 465 -13.72 3.05 2.42
CA ARG A 465 -13.96 2.63 1.04
C ARG A 465 -15.42 2.26 0.80
N GLU A 466 -16.01 1.49 1.71
CA GLU A 466 -17.44 1.14 1.68
C GLU A 466 -18.31 2.40 1.65
N ARG A 467 -18.05 3.39 2.51
CA ARG A 467 -18.82 4.64 2.54
C ARG A 467 -18.75 5.39 1.22
N ARG A 468 -17.56 5.49 0.60
CA ARG A 468 -17.41 6.13 -0.73
C ARG A 468 -18.18 5.37 -1.81
N ASP A 469 -18.15 4.03 -1.76
CA ASP A 469 -18.88 3.20 -2.72
C ASP A 469 -20.40 3.31 -2.54
N GLU A 470 -20.90 3.35 -1.31
CA GLU A 470 -22.31 3.59 -0.97
C GLU A 470 -22.78 4.95 -1.51
N GLU A 471 -22.01 6.02 -1.28
CA GLU A 471 -22.33 7.36 -1.82
C GLU A 471 -22.39 7.35 -3.35
N LYS A 472 -21.45 6.67 -3.99
CA LYS A 472 -21.42 6.53 -5.46
C LYS A 472 -22.63 5.75 -5.96
N CYS A 473 -22.97 4.64 -5.31
CA CYS A 473 -24.12 3.82 -5.67
C CYS A 473 -25.43 4.57 -5.43
N LYS A 474 -25.52 5.34 -4.33
CA LYS A 474 -26.66 6.20 -4.03
C LYS A 474 -26.87 7.29 -5.08
N LYS A 475 -25.80 7.99 -5.49
CA LYS A 475 -25.86 8.98 -6.58
C LYS A 475 -26.28 8.35 -7.91
N LYS A 476 -25.84 7.13 -8.20
CA LYS A 476 -26.12 6.44 -9.46
C LYS A 476 -27.51 5.81 -9.53
N TYR A 477 -27.97 5.17 -8.47
CA TYR A 477 -29.20 4.35 -8.46
C TYR A 477 -30.37 4.98 -7.70
N GLY A 478 -30.15 6.08 -6.97
CA GLY A 478 -31.23 6.86 -6.36
C GLY A 478 -32.14 6.05 -5.43
N ALA A 479 -33.43 5.97 -5.76
CA ALA A 479 -34.44 5.24 -4.99
C ALA A 479 -34.26 3.72 -5.05
N ASP A 480 -33.71 3.19 -6.15
CA ASP A 480 -33.41 1.75 -6.25
C ASP A 480 -32.32 1.34 -5.25
N TRP A 481 -31.39 2.26 -4.94
CA TRP A 481 -30.41 2.04 -3.87
C TRP A 481 -31.06 1.99 -2.50
N ASP A 482 -32.02 2.88 -2.20
CA ASP A 482 -32.73 2.85 -0.90
C ASP A 482 -33.50 1.55 -0.73
N ARG A 483 -34.15 1.08 -1.80
CA ARG A 483 -34.80 -0.23 -1.80
C ARG A 483 -33.79 -1.34 -1.55
N TYR A 484 -32.63 -1.29 -2.20
CA TYR A 484 -31.56 -2.27 -2.00
C TYR A 484 -31.05 -2.30 -0.55
N THR A 485 -30.75 -1.15 0.03
CA THR A 485 -30.24 -1.05 1.41
C THR A 485 -31.29 -1.41 2.47
N SER A 486 -32.58 -1.27 2.16
CA SER A 486 -33.67 -1.75 3.03
C SER A 486 -33.76 -3.28 3.12
N LEU A 487 -33.39 -3.97 2.03
CA LEU A 487 -33.40 -5.43 1.93
C LEU A 487 -32.10 -6.04 2.48
N VAL A 488 -30.96 -5.50 2.06
CA VAL A 488 -29.63 -5.94 2.51
C VAL A 488 -29.10 -4.89 3.47
N ARG A 489 -29.41 -5.05 4.76
CA ARG A 489 -29.14 -4.01 5.78
C ARG A 489 -27.67 -3.91 6.16
N SER A 490 -26.98 -5.04 6.28
CA SER A 490 -25.56 -5.08 6.66
C SER A 490 -24.65 -4.60 5.54
N ARG A 491 -23.66 -3.80 5.92
CA ARG A 491 -22.65 -3.22 5.02
C ARG A 491 -21.55 -4.22 4.73
N ILE A 492 -20.84 -4.66 5.76
CA ILE A 492 -19.65 -5.54 5.61
C ILE A 492 -19.84 -6.81 6.44
N VAL A 493 -20.22 -6.68 7.70
CA VAL A 493 -20.28 -7.80 8.65
C VAL A 493 -21.75 -8.14 8.90
N PRO A 494 -22.25 -9.27 8.39
CA PRO A 494 -23.65 -9.66 8.54
C PRO A 494 -24.11 -9.62 10.00
N GLY A 495 -25.17 -8.89 10.29
CA GLY A 495 -25.76 -8.76 11.63
C GLY A 495 -25.04 -7.81 12.60
N ILE A 496 -23.88 -7.23 12.23
CA ILE A 496 -23.11 -6.34 13.10
C ILE A 496 -23.01 -4.92 12.51
N TYR A 497 -22.55 -4.81 11.26
CA TYR A 497 -22.32 -3.54 10.54
C TYR A 497 -22.76 -3.68 9.09
#